data_AF-A0A7S0QIM7-F1
#
_entry.id   AF-A0A7S0QIM7-F1
#
_cell.length_a   1.000
_cell.length_b   1.000
_cell.length_c   1.000
_cell.angle_alpha   90.00
_cell.angle_beta   90.00
_cell.angle_gamma   90.00
#
_symmetry.space_group_name_H-M   'P 1'
#
loop_
_entity.id
_entity.type
_entity.pdbx_description
1 polymer ?
#
loop_
_entity_poly.entity_id
_entity_poly.type
_entity_poly.pdbx_seq_one_letter_code
_entity_poly.pdbx_strand_id
1 'polypeptide(L)'
;EARDALQTLCGVGAKVADCVCLFSLDKTGAIPVDTHVWQISVRDLDGSLAEAKSLTPAVYRRVGRLWHERYGAYAGWAHTILFAADLARFRDRRAEALGPASPPGPARKTKPKP
;
A
#
# COMPACT_ATOMS: atom_id res chain seq x y z
N GLU A 1 6.92 15.39 10.44
CA GLU A 1 8.24 16.06 10.55
C GLU A 1 9.17 15.71 9.40
N ALA A 2 9.84 14.55 9.37
CA ALA A 2 10.81 14.22 8.30
C ALA A 2 10.21 14.27 6.87
N ARG A 3 9.06 13.63 6.66
CA ARG A 3 8.36 13.66 5.35
C ARG A 3 8.02 15.09 4.91
N ASP A 4 7.51 15.90 5.84
CA ASP A 4 7.07 17.26 5.54
C ASP A 4 8.27 18.17 5.20
N ALA A 5 9.40 17.99 5.91
CA ALA A 5 10.64 18.69 5.59
C ALA A 5 11.17 18.34 4.20
N LEU A 6 11.16 17.04 3.83
CA LEU A 6 11.57 16.58 2.51
C LEU A 6 10.71 17.17 1.38
N GLN A 7 9.40 17.31 1.60
CA GLN A 7 8.47 17.88 0.61
C GLN A 7 8.68 19.38 0.33
N THR A 8 9.51 20.07 1.10
CA THR A 8 9.91 21.47 0.79
C THR A 8 10.90 21.54 -0.38
N LEU A 9 11.55 20.43 -0.73
CA LEU A 9 12.51 20.35 -1.82
C LEU A 9 11.81 20.24 -3.18
N CYS A 10 12.33 20.96 -4.19
CA CYS A 10 11.79 20.91 -5.54
C CYS A 10 11.79 19.47 -6.09
N GLY A 11 10.66 19.03 -6.63
CA GLY A 11 10.48 17.68 -7.19
C GLY A 11 10.17 16.58 -6.16
N VAL A 12 10.11 16.88 -4.87
CA VAL A 12 9.84 15.89 -3.82
C VAL A 12 8.37 15.89 -3.41
N GLY A 13 7.59 14.96 -4.00
CA GLY A 13 6.22 14.67 -3.59
C GLY A 13 6.12 13.67 -2.43
N ALA A 14 4.89 13.34 -1.99
CA ALA A 14 4.63 12.38 -0.91
C ALA A 14 5.31 11.02 -1.10
N LYS A 15 5.17 10.43 -2.28
CA LYS A 15 5.81 9.16 -2.63
C LYS A 15 7.32 9.22 -2.45
N VAL A 16 7.96 10.26 -3.00
CA VAL A 16 9.43 10.39 -2.96
C VAL A 16 9.90 10.63 -1.52
N ALA A 17 9.22 11.51 -0.77
CA ALA A 17 9.51 11.76 0.63
C ALA A 17 9.39 10.49 1.48
N ASP A 18 8.36 9.67 1.27
CA ASP A 18 8.19 8.41 1.97
C ASP A 18 9.24 7.36 1.57
N CYS A 19 9.69 7.31 0.30
CA CYS A 19 10.82 6.46 -0.10
C CYS A 19 12.08 6.81 0.70
N VAL A 20 12.42 8.10 0.82
CA VAL A 20 13.59 8.54 1.58
C VAL A 20 13.41 8.24 3.07
N CYS A 21 12.21 8.46 3.62
CA CYS A 21 11.91 8.13 5.00
C CYS A 21 12.10 6.64 5.31
N LEU A 22 11.60 5.77 4.43
CA LEU A 22 11.67 4.32 4.59
C LEU A 22 13.09 3.79 4.44
N PHE A 23 13.81 4.21 3.39
CA PHE A 23 15.08 3.60 3.01
C PHE A 23 16.31 4.28 3.61
N SER A 24 16.17 5.47 4.21
CA SER A 24 17.33 6.27 4.63
C SER A 24 17.17 7.01 5.95
N LEU A 25 15.99 7.02 6.57
CA LEU A 25 15.73 7.77 7.83
C LEU A 25 15.06 6.92 8.93
N ASP A 26 15.21 5.59 8.86
CA ASP A 26 14.71 4.61 9.82
C ASP A 26 13.19 4.71 10.10
N LYS A 27 12.41 5.20 9.14
CA LYS A 27 10.94 5.26 9.25
C LYS A 27 10.34 3.99 8.67
N THR A 28 10.48 2.89 9.40
CA THR A 28 10.06 1.53 8.97
C THR A 28 8.56 1.39 8.66
N GLY A 29 7.74 2.33 9.12
CA GLY A 29 6.30 2.41 8.80
C GLY A 29 5.97 3.31 7.60
N ALA A 30 6.93 4.04 7.02
CA ALA A 30 6.64 4.91 5.86
C ALA A 30 6.21 4.06 4.65
N ILE A 31 5.13 4.46 3.98
CA ILE A 31 4.53 3.73 2.85
C ILE A 31 4.60 4.61 1.60
N PRO A 32 5.60 4.40 0.72
CA PRO A 32 5.67 5.11 -0.55
C PRO A 32 4.58 4.63 -1.51
N VAL A 33 3.48 5.37 -1.66
CA VAL A 33 2.38 4.93 -2.55
C VAL A 33 2.67 5.35 -3.99
N ASP A 34 3.11 4.41 -4.80
CA ASP A 34 3.20 4.52 -6.27
C ASP A 34 2.10 3.70 -6.97
N THR A 35 2.21 3.54 -8.29
CA THR A 35 1.23 2.79 -9.09
C THR A 35 1.17 1.30 -8.72
N HIS A 36 2.30 0.67 -8.40
CA HIS A 36 2.33 -0.75 -8.01
C HIS A 36 1.73 -0.95 -6.62
N VAL A 37 2.14 -0.11 -5.67
CA VAL A 37 1.64 -0.15 -4.30
C VAL A 37 0.15 0.15 -4.25
N TRP A 38 -0.31 1.07 -5.09
CA TRP A 38 -1.73 1.33 -5.29
C TRP A 38 -2.48 0.09 -5.76
N GLN A 39 -1.98 -0.60 -6.79
CA GLN A 39 -2.60 -1.83 -7.31
C GLN A 39 -2.63 -2.94 -6.25
N ILE A 40 -1.55 -3.13 -5.50
CA ILE A 40 -1.49 -4.07 -4.36
C ILE A 40 -2.53 -3.69 -3.30
N SER A 41 -2.65 -2.39 -2.99
CA SER A 41 -3.60 -1.92 -1.97
C SER A 41 -5.06 -2.19 -2.37
N VAL A 42 -5.41 -1.92 -3.62
CA VAL A 42 -6.75 -2.20 -4.17
C VAL A 42 -7.03 -3.71 -4.19
N ARG A 43 -6.07 -4.51 -4.66
CA ARG A 43 -6.24 -5.97 -4.82
C ARG A 43 -6.30 -6.70 -3.49
N ASP A 44 -5.39 -6.38 -2.56
CA ASP A 44 -5.11 -7.22 -1.41
C ASP A 44 -5.64 -6.62 -0.10
N LEU A 45 -5.75 -5.29 0.02
CA LEU A 45 -6.14 -4.63 1.27
C LEU A 45 -7.62 -4.23 1.27
N ASP A 46 -8.04 -3.43 0.30
CA ASP A 46 -9.40 -2.86 0.24
C ASP A 46 -9.81 -2.51 -1.20
N GLY A 47 -10.69 -3.33 -1.79
CA GLY A 47 -11.17 -3.16 -3.15
C GLY A 47 -11.94 -1.86 -3.40
N SER A 48 -12.52 -1.24 -2.37
CA SER A 48 -13.24 0.04 -2.52
C SER A 48 -12.30 1.21 -2.82
N LEU A 49 -10.98 1.03 -2.67
CA LEU A 49 -10.00 2.00 -3.15
C LEU A 49 -10.09 2.22 -4.67
N ALA A 50 -10.58 1.24 -5.44
CA ALA A 50 -10.78 1.38 -6.88
C ALA A 50 -11.80 2.48 -7.26
N GLU A 51 -12.69 2.85 -6.34
CA GLU A 51 -13.68 3.92 -6.53
C GLU A 51 -13.05 5.32 -6.47
N ALA A 52 -11.84 5.44 -5.92
CA ALA A 52 -11.14 6.71 -5.84
C ALA A 52 -10.64 7.16 -7.22
N LYS A 53 -11.14 8.31 -7.68
CA LYS A 53 -10.75 8.91 -8.98
C LYS A 53 -9.31 9.40 -9.03
N SER A 54 -8.70 9.69 -7.88
CA SER A 54 -7.32 10.18 -7.78
C SER A 54 -6.72 9.92 -6.40
N LEU A 55 -5.39 9.89 -6.36
CA LEU A 55 -4.62 9.72 -5.13
C LEU A 55 -4.54 11.04 -4.35
N THR A 56 -5.68 11.51 -3.84
CA THR A 56 -5.75 12.69 -2.97
C THR A 56 -5.00 12.46 -1.65
N PRO A 57 -4.63 13.51 -0.91
CA PRO A 57 -4.00 13.34 0.42
C PRO A 57 -4.82 12.48 1.40
N ALA A 58 -6.15 12.53 1.31
CA ALA A 58 -7.03 11.70 2.14
C ALA A 58 -6.95 10.22 1.76
N VAL A 59 -6.95 9.92 0.45
CA VAL A 59 -6.79 8.55 -0.05
C VAL A 59 -5.39 8.02 0.27
N TYR A 60 -4.35 8.84 0.12
CA TYR A 60 -2.97 8.48 0.48
C TYR A 60 -2.85 8.08 1.96
N ARG A 61 -3.45 8.88 2.87
CA ARG A 61 -3.51 8.55 4.30
C ARG A 61 -4.30 7.27 4.58
N ARG A 62 -5.41 7.05 3.86
CA ARG A 62 -6.20 5.81 3.98
C ARG A 62 -5.36 4.59 3.60
N VAL A 63 -4.61 4.64 2.48
CA VAL A 63 -3.69 3.58 2.09
C VAL A 63 -2.68 3.34 3.20
N GLY A 64 -1.97 4.38 3.65
CA GLY A 64 -1.00 4.25 4.74
C GLY A 64 -1.59 3.56 5.97
N ARG A 65 -2.81 3.93 6.38
CA ARG A 65 -3.51 3.29 7.50
C ARG A 65 -3.77 1.80 7.26
N LEU A 66 -4.31 1.42 6.10
CA LEU A 66 -4.57 0.01 5.75
C LEU A 66 -3.30 -0.85 5.83
N TRP A 67 -2.17 -0.31 5.37
CA TRP A 67 -0.88 -0.98 5.46
C TRP A 67 -0.42 -1.18 6.92
N HIS A 68 -0.57 -0.17 7.78
CA HIS A 68 -0.24 -0.29 9.20
C HIS A 68 -1.19 -1.22 9.95
N GLU A 69 -2.48 -1.18 9.65
CA GLU A 69 -3.48 -2.07 10.24
C GLU A 69 -3.17 -3.54 9.91
N ARG A 70 -2.66 -3.83 8.71
CA ARG A 70 -2.30 -5.21 8.31
C ARG A 70 -0.92 -5.66 8.76
N TYR A 71 0.10 -4.80 8.66
CA TYR A 71 1.51 -5.20 8.80
C TYR A 71 2.22 -4.58 10.01
N GLY A 72 1.53 -3.73 10.79
CA GLY A 72 2.05 -3.15 12.02
C GLY A 72 3.21 -2.17 11.82
N ALA A 73 4.14 -2.14 12.77
CA ALA A 73 5.24 -1.16 12.84
C ALA A 73 6.26 -1.28 11.69
N TYR A 74 6.28 -2.41 10.98
CA TYR A 74 7.19 -2.68 9.87
C TYR A 74 6.47 -2.68 8.52
N ALA A 75 5.33 -2.00 8.42
CA ALA A 75 4.53 -1.96 7.20
C ALA A 75 5.31 -1.48 5.96
N GLY A 76 6.29 -0.59 6.11
CA GLY A 76 7.18 -0.18 5.01
C GLY A 76 8.11 -1.29 4.52
N TRP A 77 8.56 -2.19 5.40
CA TRP A 77 9.32 -3.38 5.01
C TRP A 77 8.44 -4.39 4.27
N ALA A 78 7.23 -4.64 4.77
CA ALA A 78 6.25 -5.48 4.07
C ALA A 78 5.96 -4.94 2.68
N HIS A 79 5.79 -3.61 2.56
CA HIS A 79 5.67 -2.91 1.28
C HIS A 79 6.81 -3.25 0.32
N THR A 80 8.07 -3.20 0.78
CA THR A 80 9.24 -3.48 -0.08
C THR A 80 9.22 -4.91 -0.61
N ILE A 81 8.85 -5.88 0.23
CA ILE A 81 8.76 -7.29 -0.18
C ILE A 81 7.62 -7.50 -1.18
N LEU A 82 6.44 -6.93 -0.92
CA LEU A 82 5.28 -7.08 -1.79
C LEU A 82 5.47 -6.36 -3.13
N PHE A 83 6.10 -5.20 -3.14
CA PHE A 83 6.53 -4.51 -4.36
C PHE A 83 7.46 -5.41 -5.18
N ALA A 84 8.50 -5.97 -4.56
CA ALA A 84 9.42 -6.87 -5.23
C ALA A 84 8.69 -8.11 -5.80
N ALA A 85 7.75 -8.69 -5.06
CA ALA A 85 6.96 -9.83 -5.51
C ALA A 85 5.97 -9.51 -6.65
N ASP A 86 5.61 -8.23 -6.85
CA ASP A 86 4.69 -7.78 -7.91
C ASP A 86 5.42 -7.39 -9.21
N LEU A 87 6.77 -7.35 -9.21
CA LEU A 87 7.56 -7.11 -10.41
C LEU A 87 7.28 -8.18 -11.48
N ALA A 88 7.27 -7.76 -12.74
CA ALA A 88 6.92 -8.61 -13.88
C ALA A 88 7.69 -9.94 -13.91
N ARG A 89 8.98 -9.91 -13.55
CA ARG A 89 9.87 -11.08 -13.47
C ARG A 89 9.39 -12.18 -12.52
N PHE A 90 8.55 -11.84 -11.54
CA PHE A 90 8.15 -12.75 -10.47
C PHE A 90 6.67 -13.11 -10.50
N ARG A 91 5.90 -12.62 -11.48
CA ARG A 91 4.45 -12.89 -11.58
C ARG A 91 4.13 -14.37 -11.74
N ASP A 92 4.86 -15.10 -12.58
CA ASP A 92 4.59 -16.52 -12.82
C ASP A 92 4.82 -17.35 -11.55
N ARG A 93 5.96 -17.10 -10.87
CA ARG A 93 6.25 -17.74 -9.58
C ARG A 93 5.22 -17.40 -8.50
N ARG A 94 4.67 -16.18 -8.54
CA ARG A 94 3.61 -15.79 -7.62
C ARG A 94 2.29 -16.51 -7.92
N ALA A 95 1.94 -16.63 -9.19
CA ALA A 95 0.74 -17.36 -9.62
C ALA A 95 0.84 -18.85 -9.26
N GLU A 96 2.01 -19.45 -9.46
CA GLU A 96 2.30 -20.82 -9.04
C GLU A 96 2.19 -20.99 -7.52
N ALA A 97 2.83 -20.09 -6.74
CA ALA A 97 2.84 -20.17 -5.28
C ALA A 97 1.48 -19.93 -4.61
N LEU A 98 0.63 -19.07 -5.20
CA LEU A 98 -0.70 -18.75 -4.65
C LEU A 98 -1.79 -19.75 -5.09
N GLY A 99 -1.51 -20.59 -6.09
CA GLY A 99 -2.51 -21.46 -6.71
C GLY A 99 -3.65 -20.69 -7.37
N PRO A 100 -4.69 -21.38 -7.88
CA PRO A 100 -5.88 -20.71 -8.40
C PRO A 100 -6.57 -19.91 -7.29
N ALA A 101 -6.92 -18.66 -7.58
CA ALA A 101 -7.63 -17.80 -6.65
C ALA A 101 -8.92 -18.50 -6.16
N SER A 102 -9.06 -18.64 -4.84
CA SER A 102 -10.36 -19.03 -4.28
C SER A 102 -11.39 -17.96 -4.63
N PRO A 103 -12.63 -18.34 -5.02
CA PRO A 103 -13.65 -17.38 -5.35
C PRO A 103 -13.88 -16.41 -4.18
N PRO A 104 -14.26 -15.15 -4.45
CA PRO A 104 -14.53 -14.19 -3.38
C PRO A 104 -15.56 -14.77 -2.43
N GLY A 105 -15.18 -14.87 -1.14
CA GLY A 105 -16.06 -15.35 -0.09
C GLY A 105 -17.34 -14.50 -0.02
N PRO A 106 -18.46 -15.07 0.45
CA PRO A 106 -19.74 -14.36 0.44
C PRO A 106 -19.65 -13.07 1.25
N ALA A 107 -20.14 -11.97 0.68
CA ALA A 107 -20.19 -10.66 1.32
C ALA A 107 -20.84 -10.78 2.71
N ARG A 108 -20.09 -10.40 3.75
CA ARG A 108 -20.57 -10.41 5.13
C ARG A 108 -21.68 -9.35 5.27
N LYS A 109 -22.94 -9.79 5.22
CA LYS A 109 -24.11 -8.95 5.52
C LYS A 109 -24.02 -8.45 6.96
N THR A 110 -23.64 -7.18 7.14
CA THR A 110 -23.78 -6.51 8.44
C THR A 110 -25.26 -6.25 8.69
N LYS A 111 -25.84 -6.94 9.68
CA LYS A 111 -27.20 -6.62 10.16
C LYS A 111 -27.21 -5.19 10.72
N PRO A 112 -28.23 -4.36 10.42
CA PRO A 112 -28.39 -3.08 11.08
C PRO A 112 -28.62 -3.31 12.59
N LYS A 113 -27.91 -2.53 13.41
CA LYS A 113 -28.02 -2.54 14.88
C LYS A 113 -29.36 -1.87 15.28
N PRO A 114 -30.05 -2.35 16.32
CA PRO A 114 -31.37 -1.84 16.74
C PRO A 114 -31.38 -0.35 17.09
#